data_AF-A0A822CTL5-F1
#
_entry.id   AF-A0A822CTL5-F1
#
_cell.length_a   1.000
_cell.length_b   1.000
_cell.length_c   1.000
_cell.angle_alpha   90.00
_cell.angle_beta   90.00
_cell.angle_gamma   90.00
#
_symmetry.space_group_name_H-M   'P 1'
#
loop_
_entity.id
_entity.type
_entity.pdbx_description
1 polymer ?
#
loop_
_entity_poly.entity_id
_entity_poly.type
_entity_poly.pdbx_seq_one_letter_code
_entity_poly.pdbx_strand_id
1 'polypeptide(L)'
;ETHNVILAVSKKFPIGLGKLIITGTGGLNFEEKRDIIVYDNCHVILVQTSSSTYRPHDTMEIRVVVTNENLIPIEYGELIVEIYDAVFKLVGEFPNVPIHSGLTKVLRYPLAEHVNVGTWLVSATIGNTTSSIEVIVSCPLIPSFDVNAIFQRFLLRIDETLRGVIKINDDHNEPIFGRAIIAIGELTEQDIKSKMKMGLKEVKPKIEEWSIYIQVYIQVTDLISGQDRIIHYMIPIFTHDILYDIRPLEFEIGVKNEFQIIAKRPDGKPIEMKNIIVTGTMIMDDEYGKKHVEEVVEIKDFCKRDRNDIGFFNLEIPKNCIGVLMAITSLGEDGKMRHYRIHAPYYGLFNFSLNLSNKNNT
;
A
#
# COMPACT_ATOMS: atom_id res chain seq x y z
N GLU A 1 -33.22 -25.53 -7.37
CA GLU A 1 -32.31 -25.73 -6.22
C GLU A 1 -30.88 -25.81 -6.72
N THR A 2 -30.04 -24.87 -6.30
CA THR A 2 -28.61 -24.89 -6.65
C THR A 2 -27.93 -25.92 -5.77
N HIS A 3 -27.42 -27.00 -6.37
CA HIS A 3 -26.67 -28.02 -5.66
C HIS A 3 -25.18 -27.70 -5.78
N ASN A 4 -24.52 -27.51 -4.64
CA ASN A 4 -23.07 -27.37 -4.63
C ASN A 4 -22.44 -28.73 -4.97
N VAL A 5 -21.58 -28.75 -5.99
CA VAL A 5 -20.83 -29.95 -6.38
C VAL A 5 -19.42 -29.85 -5.80
N ILE A 6 -19.06 -30.83 -4.97
CA ILE A 6 -17.70 -30.95 -4.45
C ILE A 6 -16.94 -31.92 -5.35
N LEU A 7 -15.91 -31.42 -6.04
CA LEU A 7 -15.01 -32.23 -6.85
C LEU A 7 -13.83 -32.67 -5.98
N ALA A 8 -13.82 -33.95 -5.60
CA ALA A 8 -12.67 -34.54 -4.91
C ALA A 8 -11.54 -34.77 -5.91
N VAL A 9 -10.40 -34.11 -5.71
CA VAL A 9 -9.22 -34.23 -6.56
C VAL A 9 -8.21 -35.18 -5.90
N SER A 10 -7.57 -36.05 -6.69
CA SER A 10 -6.58 -37.00 -6.19
C SER A 10 -5.30 -36.30 -5.73
N LYS A 11 -4.63 -36.84 -4.70
CA LYS A 11 -3.29 -36.36 -4.28
C LYS A 11 -2.21 -36.45 -5.37
N LYS A 12 -2.43 -37.23 -6.43
CA LYS A 12 -1.53 -37.35 -7.59
C LYS A 12 -1.95 -36.48 -8.77
N PHE A 13 -2.83 -35.50 -8.55
CA PHE A 13 -3.30 -34.66 -9.64
C PHE A 13 -2.17 -33.78 -10.17
N PRO A 14 -2.00 -33.65 -11.50
CA PRO A 14 -0.92 -32.86 -12.08
C PRO A 14 -1.02 -31.39 -11.71
N ILE A 15 0.15 -30.82 -11.37
CA ILE A 15 0.32 -29.40 -11.02
C ILE A 15 0.52 -28.60 -12.31
N GLY A 16 0.04 -27.36 -12.33
CA GLY A 16 0.22 -26.43 -13.43
C GLY A 16 -1.09 -26.08 -14.12
N LEU A 17 -0.98 -25.69 -15.39
CA LEU A 17 -2.12 -25.25 -16.20
C LEU A 17 -3.05 -26.44 -16.52
N GLY A 18 -4.33 -26.29 -16.20
CA GLY A 18 -5.38 -27.26 -16.49
C GLY A 18 -6.62 -26.59 -17.07
N LYS A 19 -7.62 -27.41 -17.40
CA LYS A 19 -8.93 -26.95 -17.85
C LYS A 19 -10.03 -27.68 -17.08
N LEU A 20 -10.94 -26.92 -16.49
CA LEU A 20 -12.22 -27.43 -15.98
C LEU A 20 -13.20 -27.47 -17.16
N ILE A 21 -13.75 -28.66 -17.45
CA ILE A 21 -14.72 -28.86 -18.52
C ILE A 21 -16.04 -29.32 -17.88
N ILE A 22 -17.11 -28.56 -18.11
CA ILE A 22 -18.45 -28.87 -17.64
C ILE A 22 -19.30 -29.26 -18.85
N THR A 23 -19.86 -30.46 -18.87
CA THR A 23 -20.71 -30.96 -19.96
C THR A 23 -22.10 -31.33 -19.46
N GLY A 24 -23.13 -30.82 -20.13
CA GLY A 24 -24.52 -31.23 -19.95
C GLY A 24 -24.90 -32.33 -20.93
N THR A 25 -25.44 -33.45 -20.42
CA THR A 25 -25.81 -34.62 -21.25
C THR A 25 -27.30 -35.00 -21.15
N GLY A 26 -28.08 -34.29 -20.32
CA GLY A 26 -29.49 -34.59 -20.01
C GLY A 26 -30.52 -33.83 -20.86
N GLY A 27 -30.35 -33.80 -22.19
CA GLY A 27 -31.30 -33.17 -23.13
C GLY A 27 -30.95 -31.74 -23.55
N LEU A 28 -30.06 -31.06 -22.81
CA LEU A 28 -29.38 -29.83 -23.24
C LEU A 28 -27.89 -30.14 -23.41
N ASN A 29 -27.41 -30.12 -24.66
CA ASN A 29 -25.99 -30.27 -24.95
C ASN A 29 -25.32 -28.91 -24.76
N PHE A 30 -24.56 -28.75 -23.70
CA PHE A 30 -23.69 -27.60 -23.50
C PHE A 30 -22.32 -28.05 -22.99
N GLU A 31 -21.29 -27.29 -23.34
CA GLU A 31 -19.92 -27.50 -22.90
C GLU A 31 -19.34 -26.14 -22.50
N GLU A 32 -18.86 -26.03 -21.26
CA GLU A 32 -18.16 -24.85 -20.77
C GLU A 32 -16.74 -25.23 -20.36
N LYS A 33 -15.77 -24.38 -20.74
CA LYS A 33 -14.35 -24.56 -20.40
C LYS A 33 -13.85 -23.37 -19.61
N ARG A 34 -13.14 -23.64 -18.51
CA ARG A 34 -12.43 -22.63 -17.72
C ARG A 34 -10.97 -23.06 -17.57
N ASP A 35 -10.05 -22.16 -17.87
CA ASP A 35 -8.65 -22.38 -17.56
C ASP A 35 -8.45 -22.29 -16.04
N ILE A 36 -7.71 -23.23 -15.48
CA ILE A 36 -7.40 -23.31 -14.05
C ILE A 36 -5.90 -23.50 -13.86
N ILE A 37 -5.37 -23.05 -12.72
CA ILE A 37 -4.00 -23.36 -12.31
C ILE A 37 -4.10 -24.22 -11.06
N VAL A 38 -3.52 -25.41 -11.11
CA VAL A 38 -3.40 -26.29 -9.96
C VAL A 38 -2.04 -26.07 -9.31
N TYR A 39 -2.07 -25.75 -8.02
CA TYR A 39 -0.87 -25.60 -7.21
C TYR A 39 -0.80 -26.76 -6.20
N ASP A 40 0.41 -27.24 -5.93
CA ASP A 40 0.71 -28.16 -4.82
C ASP A 40 1.26 -27.36 -3.64
N ASN A 41 0.45 -26.41 -3.16
CA ASN A 41 0.78 -25.62 -1.99
C ASN A 41 0.11 -26.25 -0.77
N CYS A 42 0.57 -27.45 -0.40
CA CYS A 42 0.09 -28.14 0.80
C CYS A 42 0.52 -27.44 2.10
N HIS A 43 1.45 -26.48 2.00
CA HIS A 43 2.07 -25.82 3.15
C HIS A 43 2.05 -24.29 3.04
N VAL A 44 1.93 -23.63 4.19
CA VAL A 44 2.24 -22.21 4.36
C VAL A 44 3.51 -22.12 5.21
N ILE A 45 4.56 -21.51 4.64
CA ILE A 45 5.89 -21.39 5.25
C ILE A 45 6.15 -19.92 5.59
N LEU A 46 6.48 -19.65 6.85
CA LEU A 46 6.86 -18.33 7.32
C LEU A 46 8.30 -18.38 7.84
N VAL A 47 9.19 -17.64 7.21
CA VAL A 47 10.58 -17.50 7.64
C VAL A 47 10.73 -16.23 8.47
N GLN A 48 11.42 -16.33 9.61
CA GLN A 48 11.71 -15.21 10.47
C GLN A 48 13.19 -15.18 10.82
N THR A 49 13.78 -13.99 10.81
CA THR A 49 15.13 -13.71 11.31
C THR A 49 15.06 -12.87 12.59
N SER A 50 16.14 -12.87 13.38
CA SER A 50 16.25 -12.05 14.60
C SER A 50 16.25 -10.53 14.35
N SER A 51 16.62 -10.09 13.15
CA SER A 51 16.67 -8.69 12.73
C SER A 51 16.42 -8.58 11.22
N SER A 52 15.99 -7.41 10.75
CA SER A 52 15.93 -7.06 9.34
C SER A 52 17.28 -6.56 8.80
N THR A 53 18.23 -6.23 9.69
CA THR A 53 19.54 -5.70 9.34
C THR A 53 20.64 -6.33 10.18
N TYR A 54 21.73 -6.73 9.54
CA TYR A 54 22.90 -7.36 10.14
C TYR A 54 24.19 -6.65 9.74
N ARG A 55 25.17 -6.70 10.63
CA ARG A 55 26.54 -6.23 10.43
C ARG A 55 27.47 -7.42 10.16
N PRO A 56 28.63 -7.21 9.53
CA PRO A 56 29.68 -8.23 9.55
C PRO A 56 29.99 -8.64 11.00
N HIS A 57 30.28 -9.93 11.22
CA HIS A 57 30.41 -10.60 12.53
C HIS A 57 29.10 -10.84 13.31
N ASP A 58 27.95 -10.31 12.89
CA ASP A 58 26.70 -10.66 13.56
C ASP A 58 26.37 -12.14 13.35
N THR A 59 25.54 -12.70 14.24
CA THR A 59 24.94 -14.01 14.03
C THR A 59 23.47 -13.85 13.67
N MET A 60 23.11 -14.29 12.46
CA MET A 60 21.73 -14.36 12.02
C MET A 60 21.06 -15.57 12.65
N GLU A 61 20.03 -15.32 13.46
CA GLU A 61 19.19 -16.37 14.02
C GLU A 61 17.93 -16.52 13.17
N ILE A 62 17.66 -17.72 12.68
CA ILE A 62 16.57 -18.02 11.75
C ILE A 62 15.63 -19.03 12.39
N ARG A 63 14.32 -18.83 12.21
CA ARG A 63 13.28 -19.77 12.59
C ARG A 63 12.26 -19.86 11.47
N VAL A 64 11.77 -21.06 11.21
CA VAL A 64 10.74 -21.32 10.19
C VAL A 64 9.50 -21.90 10.86
N VAL A 65 8.34 -21.35 10.52
CA VAL A 65 7.02 -21.86 10.89
C VAL A 65 6.40 -22.51 9.66
N VAL A 66 5.89 -23.73 9.80
CA VAL A 66 5.22 -24.46 8.72
C VAL A 66 3.85 -24.94 9.19
N THR A 67 2.83 -24.58 8.41
CA THR A 67 1.45 -25.00 8.62
C THR A 67 0.89 -25.63 7.36
N ASN A 68 -0.26 -26.29 7.45
CA ASN A 68 -1.03 -26.72 6.28
C ASN A 68 -1.88 -25.56 5.72
N GLU A 69 -2.65 -25.83 4.66
CA GLU A 69 -3.58 -24.89 4.01
C GLU A 69 -4.64 -24.29 4.96
N ASN A 70 -4.92 -24.93 6.10
CA ASN A 70 -5.86 -24.45 7.12
C ASN A 70 -5.16 -23.71 8.28
N LEU A 71 -3.88 -23.34 8.11
CA LEU A 71 -3.04 -22.71 9.13
C LEU A 71 -2.85 -23.56 10.40
N ILE A 72 -3.00 -24.88 10.29
CA ILE A 72 -2.74 -25.82 11.38
C ILE A 72 -1.26 -26.25 11.30
N PRO A 73 -0.49 -26.16 12.41
CA PRO A 73 0.91 -26.62 12.45
C PRO A 73 1.07 -28.06 11.98
N ILE A 74 2.10 -28.33 11.17
CA ILE A 74 2.43 -29.72 10.81
C ILE A 74 3.16 -30.39 11.97
N GLU A 75 2.78 -31.61 12.34
CA GLU A 75 3.37 -32.26 13.53
C GLU A 75 4.85 -32.61 13.36
N TYR A 76 5.21 -33.15 12.19
CA TYR A 76 6.56 -33.56 11.84
C TYR A 76 6.85 -33.30 10.36
N GLY A 77 8.09 -32.97 10.05
CA GLY A 77 8.59 -32.78 8.69
C GLY A 77 10.05 -32.37 8.69
N GLU A 78 10.60 -32.22 7.51
CA GLU A 78 11.96 -31.69 7.30
C GLU A 78 11.92 -30.67 6.18
N LEU A 79 12.74 -29.62 6.31
CA LEU A 79 12.89 -28.60 5.28
C LEU A 79 14.37 -28.28 5.06
N ILE A 80 14.65 -27.60 3.96
CA ILE A 80 15.98 -27.06 3.66
C ILE A 80 15.91 -25.55 3.86
N VAL A 81 16.90 -24.96 4.55
CA VAL A 81 17.08 -23.50 4.62
C VAL A 81 18.34 -23.12 3.86
N GLU A 82 18.22 -22.19 2.93
CA GLU A 82 19.31 -21.67 2.11
C GLU A 82 19.48 -20.17 2.34
N ILE A 83 20.72 -19.70 2.32
CA ILE A 83 21.07 -18.29 2.50
C ILE A 83 21.88 -17.86 1.29
N TYR A 84 21.41 -16.83 0.61
CA TYR A 84 22.06 -16.22 -0.54
C TYR A 84 22.54 -14.81 -0.21
N ASP A 85 23.74 -14.47 -0.67
CA ASP A 85 24.32 -13.15 -0.48
C ASP A 85 23.72 -12.09 -1.43
N ALA A 86 24.25 -10.86 -1.37
CA ALA A 86 23.81 -9.72 -2.17
C ALA A 86 23.95 -9.89 -3.69
N VAL A 87 24.68 -10.90 -4.16
CA VAL A 87 24.81 -11.24 -5.58
C VAL A 87 24.14 -12.58 -5.90
N PHE A 88 23.21 -13.03 -5.03
CA PHE A 88 22.47 -14.28 -5.13
C PHE A 88 23.33 -15.54 -5.16
N LYS A 89 24.52 -15.51 -4.55
CA LYS A 89 25.36 -16.69 -4.37
C LYS A 89 24.95 -17.41 -3.09
N LEU A 90 24.77 -18.74 -3.16
CA LEU A 90 24.54 -19.57 -1.97
C LEU A 90 25.77 -19.53 -1.05
N VAL A 91 25.57 -19.06 0.19
CA VAL A 91 26.62 -18.86 1.20
C VAL A 91 26.35 -19.60 2.51
N GLY A 92 25.14 -20.13 2.69
CA GLY A 92 24.77 -20.95 3.84
C GLY A 92 23.65 -21.93 3.49
N GLU A 93 23.71 -23.13 4.04
CA GLU A 93 22.70 -24.16 3.84
C GLU A 93 22.53 -24.97 5.12
N PHE A 94 21.27 -25.20 5.52
CA PHE A 94 20.88 -26.13 6.57
C PHE A 94 19.99 -27.20 5.95
N PRO A 95 20.55 -28.36 5.56
CA PRO A 95 19.77 -29.46 5.02
C PRO A 95 19.03 -30.18 6.16
N ASN A 96 17.84 -30.73 5.84
CA ASN A 96 17.05 -31.59 6.72
C ASN A 96 16.77 -30.98 8.10
N VAL A 97 16.36 -29.71 8.15
CA VAL A 97 15.96 -29.04 9.39
C VAL A 97 14.67 -29.66 9.90
N PRO A 98 14.69 -30.31 11.08
CA PRO A 98 13.51 -30.98 11.61
C PRO A 98 12.47 -29.95 12.06
N ILE A 99 11.23 -30.25 11.74
CA ILE A 99 10.04 -29.50 12.14
C ILE A 99 9.34 -30.31 13.21
N HIS A 100 9.00 -29.65 14.32
CA HIS A 100 8.19 -30.24 15.37
C HIS A 100 7.08 -29.28 15.76
N SER A 101 5.83 -29.74 15.69
CA SER A 101 4.64 -28.92 15.97
C SER A 101 4.66 -27.58 15.20
N GLY A 102 5.00 -27.68 13.91
CA GLY A 102 5.07 -26.60 12.94
C GLY A 102 6.25 -25.65 13.10
N LEU A 103 7.21 -25.93 13.98
CA LEU A 103 8.33 -25.03 14.26
C LEU A 103 9.68 -25.73 14.09
N THR A 104 10.65 -25.01 13.51
CA THR A 104 12.05 -25.43 13.54
C THR A 104 12.73 -24.98 14.82
N LYS A 105 13.84 -25.65 15.19
CA LYS A 105 14.80 -25.05 16.14
C LYS A 105 15.37 -23.76 15.54
N VAL A 106 15.92 -22.91 16.42
CA VAL A 106 16.65 -21.72 15.98
C VAL A 106 17.93 -22.16 15.28
N LEU A 107 18.05 -21.80 14.00
CA LEU A 107 19.26 -21.96 13.22
C LEU A 107 20.12 -20.71 13.44
N ARG A 108 21.44 -20.89 13.50
CA ARG A 108 22.37 -19.78 13.74
C ARG A 108 23.40 -19.76 12.62
N TYR A 109 23.45 -18.67 11.87
CA TYR A 109 24.39 -18.45 10.79
C TYR A 109 25.28 -17.24 11.11
N PRO A 110 26.56 -17.44 11.46
CA PRO A 110 27.49 -16.35 11.73
C PRO A 110 27.93 -15.70 10.41
N LEU A 111 27.80 -14.38 10.30
CA LEU A 111 28.32 -13.61 9.17
C LEU A 111 29.83 -13.45 9.30
N ALA A 112 30.56 -13.62 8.19
CA ALA A 112 31.99 -13.37 8.17
C ALA A 112 32.33 -11.88 8.36
N GLU A 113 33.59 -11.58 8.66
CA GLU A 113 34.12 -10.22 8.72
C GLU A 113 34.04 -9.50 7.37
N HIS A 114 34.37 -10.23 6.30
CA HIS A 114 34.37 -9.74 4.94
C HIS A 114 33.23 -10.40 4.17
N VAL A 115 32.08 -9.72 4.15
CA VAL A 115 30.85 -10.18 3.47
C VAL A 115 30.41 -9.17 2.43
N ASN A 116 29.71 -9.66 1.40
CA ASN A 116 29.08 -8.80 0.42
C ASN A 116 27.95 -8.00 1.08
N VAL A 117 28.10 -6.69 1.19
CA VAL A 117 27.04 -5.81 1.70
C VAL A 117 25.91 -5.68 0.67
N GLY A 118 24.67 -5.61 1.13
CA GLY A 118 23.47 -5.52 0.31
C GLY A 118 22.32 -6.37 0.83
N THR A 119 21.34 -6.62 -0.03
CA THR A 119 20.16 -7.43 0.29
C THR A 119 20.46 -8.91 0.12
N TRP A 120 20.43 -9.66 1.22
CA TRP A 120 20.58 -11.11 1.26
C TRP A 120 19.20 -11.76 1.28
N LEU A 121 19.13 -13.02 0.84
CA LEU A 121 17.90 -13.80 0.80
C LEU A 121 18.02 -15.03 1.71
N VAL A 122 17.07 -15.22 2.61
CA VAL A 122 16.93 -16.45 3.40
C VAL A 122 15.71 -17.19 2.89
N SER A 123 15.90 -18.40 2.40
CA SER A 123 14.88 -19.23 1.76
C SER A 123 14.66 -20.51 2.55
N ALA A 124 13.41 -20.95 2.68
CA ALA A 124 13.04 -22.23 3.28
C ALA A 124 12.13 -23.02 2.34
N THR A 125 12.47 -24.29 2.12
CA THR A 125 11.80 -25.16 1.15
C THR A 125 11.38 -26.48 1.79
N ILE A 126 10.10 -26.84 1.68
CA ILE A 126 9.55 -28.16 2.01
C ILE A 126 8.82 -28.73 0.80
N GLY A 127 9.26 -29.88 0.29
CA GLY A 127 8.73 -30.44 -0.95
C GLY A 127 8.85 -29.46 -2.11
N ASN A 128 7.71 -29.05 -2.68
CA ASN A 128 7.62 -28.10 -3.80
C ASN A 128 7.29 -26.66 -3.36
N THR A 129 7.14 -26.41 -2.06
CA THR A 129 6.79 -25.10 -1.52
C THR A 129 8.03 -24.41 -0.98
N THR A 130 8.29 -23.19 -1.45
CA THR A 130 9.39 -22.34 -0.99
C THR A 130 8.84 -21.00 -0.51
N SER A 131 9.40 -20.47 0.57
CA SER A 131 9.14 -19.13 1.07
C SER A 131 10.46 -18.48 1.46
N SER A 132 10.59 -17.18 1.21
CA SER A 132 11.85 -16.46 1.42
C SER A 132 11.61 -15.09 2.03
N ILE A 133 12.60 -14.59 2.76
CA ILE A 133 12.64 -13.22 3.29
C ILE A 133 13.96 -12.55 2.89
N GLU A 134 13.88 -11.24 2.69
CA GLU A 134 15.04 -10.40 2.43
C GLU A 134 15.56 -9.80 3.75
N VAL A 135 16.88 -9.75 3.90
CA VAL A 135 17.56 -9.11 5.02
C VAL A 135 18.69 -8.22 4.51
N ILE A 136 18.95 -7.11 5.18
CA ILE A 136 19.99 -6.17 4.76
C ILE A 136 21.28 -6.48 5.53
N VAL A 137 22.35 -6.81 4.82
CA VAL A 137 23.70 -6.85 5.39
C VAL A 137 24.38 -5.55 5.06
N SER A 138 24.73 -4.76 6.07
CA SER A 138 25.40 -3.49 5.87
C SER A 138 26.54 -3.33 6.86
N CYS A 139 27.56 -2.58 6.50
CA CYS A 139 28.52 -2.04 7.46
C CYS A 139 27.98 -0.68 7.89
N PRO A 140 27.13 -0.58 8.93
CA PRO A 140 26.83 0.73 9.47
C PRO A 140 28.13 1.22 10.09
N LEU A 141 28.69 2.30 9.52
CA LEU A 141 29.41 3.24 10.34
C LEU A 141 28.41 3.61 11.42
N ILE A 142 28.61 3.14 12.66
CA ILE A 142 27.80 3.61 13.78
C ILE A 142 28.18 5.07 13.91
N PRO A 143 27.25 5.98 13.62
CA PRO A 143 27.58 7.38 13.65
C PRO A 143 27.70 7.76 15.12
N SER A 144 28.60 8.66 15.47
CA SER A 144 28.81 9.04 16.87
C SER A 144 27.57 9.62 17.53
N PHE A 145 26.56 9.99 16.72
CA PHE A 145 25.28 10.49 17.18
C PHE A 145 24.12 10.25 16.21
N ASP A 146 22.92 10.33 16.75
CA ASP A 146 21.66 10.27 16.01
C ASP A 146 20.92 11.62 16.08
N VAL A 147 20.20 11.93 15.00
CA VAL A 147 19.37 13.14 14.89
C VAL A 147 17.97 12.71 14.53
N ASN A 148 17.01 13.07 15.38
CA ASN A 148 15.60 12.77 15.17
C ASN A 148 14.80 14.07 15.27
N ALA A 149 13.97 14.35 14.28
CA ALA A 149 13.05 15.47 14.34
C ALA A 149 11.59 15.02 14.37
N ILE A 150 10.82 15.64 15.24
CA ILE A 150 9.38 15.38 15.37
C ILE A 150 8.67 16.67 14.97
N PHE A 151 8.06 16.67 13.80
CA PHE A 151 7.24 17.77 13.29
C PHE A 151 5.74 17.46 13.40
N GLN A 152 4.91 18.49 13.20
CA GLN A 152 3.49 18.28 12.88
C GLN A 152 3.36 17.34 11.68
N ARG A 153 2.45 16.36 11.76
CA ARG A 153 2.24 15.34 10.71
C ARG A 153 1.73 15.92 9.39
N PHE A 154 1.04 17.05 9.48
CA PHE A 154 0.51 17.80 8.35
C PHE A 154 0.37 19.26 8.77
N LEU A 155 0.25 20.13 7.77
CA LEU A 155 -0.14 21.52 7.95
C LEU A 155 -1.47 21.77 7.26
N LEU A 156 -2.27 22.65 7.82
CA LEU A 156 -3.36 23.27 7.10
C LEU A 156 -2.84 24.52 6.39
N ARG A 157 -3.44 24.89 5.27
CA ARG A 157 -3.08 26.12 4.56
C ARG A 157 -3.32 27.39 5.38
N ILE A 158 -4.18 27.31 6.39
CA ILE A 158 -4.39 28.37 7.38
C ILE A 158 -3.32 28.41 8.47
N ASP A 159 -2.45 27.39 8.57
CA ASP A 159 -1.40 27.36 9.58
C ASP A 159 -0.27 28.31 9.18
N GLU A 160 0.03 29.27 10.05
CA GLU A 160 1.10 30.25 9.83
C GLU A 160 2.47 29.77 10.33
N THR A 161 2.51 28.70 11.11
CA THR A 161 3.73 28.22 11.79
C THR A 161 3.88 26.71 11.70
N LEU A 162 5.07 26.25 11.31
CA LEU A 162 5.50 24.86 11.48
C LEU A 162 6.16 24.66 12.86
N ARG A 163 5.62 23.75 13.65
CA ARG A 163 6.16 23.37 14.96
C ARG A 163 6.84 22.00 14.89
N GLY A 164 7.98 21.90 15.54
CA GLY A 164 8.67 20.62 15.73
C GLY A 164 9.75 20.70 16.79
N VAL A 165 10.25 19.52 17.17
CA VAL A 165 11.36 19.35 18.11
C VAL A 165 12.43 18.54 17.43
N ILE A 166 13.65 19.06 17.40
CA ILE A 166 14.83 18.33 16.94
C ILE A 166 15.55 17.81 18.18
N LYS A 167 15.75 16.49 18.23
CA LYS A 167 16.50 15.78 19.26
C LYS A 167 17.78 15.29 18.65
N ILE A 168 18.87 15.54 19.36
CA ILE A 168 20.21 15.11 19.00
C ILE A 168 20.70 14.32 20.21
N ASN A 169 20.97 13.04 20.01
CA ASN A 169 21.42 12.14 21.06
C ASN A 169 22.69 11.43 20.60
N ASP A 170 23.67 11.31 21.46
CA ASP A 170 24.73 10.31 21.30
C ASP A 170 24.48 9.12 22.23
N ASP A 171 25.25 8.04 22.04
CA ASP A 171 25.13 6.80 22.82
C ASP A 171 25.53 6.99 24.30
N HIS A 172 26.18 8.12 24.64
CA HIS A 172 26.64 8.46 25.97
C HIS A 172 25.74 9.48 26.68
N ASN A 173 24.69 9.94 25.99
CA ASN A 173 23.79 11.02 26.40
C ASN A 173 24.54 12.31 26.79
N GLU A 174 25.68 12.56 26.13
CA GLU A 174 26.50 13.74 26.28
C GLU A 174 26.01 14.88 25.35
N PRO A 175 26.25 16.15 25.72
CA PRO A 175 25.87 17.27 24.88
C PRO A 175 26.81 17.34 23.66
N ILE A 176 26.23 17.28 22.46
CA ILE A 176 26.99 17.41 21.22
C ILE A 176 27.35 18.86 20.95
N PHE A 177 28.65 19.15 20.86
CA PHE A 177 29.13 20.47 20.48
C PHE A 177 29.17 20.61 18.95
N GLY A 178 28.06 21.09 18.39
CA GLY A 178 27.85 21.08 16.95
C GLY A 178 27.16 22.32 16.39
N ARG A 179 26.96 22.29 15.07
CA ARG A 179 26.15 23.26 14.34
C ARG A 179 24.98 22.54 13.66
N ALA A 180 23.77 23.04 13.87
CA ALA A 180 22.58 22.60 13.14
C ALA A 180 22.16 23.66 12.11
N ILE A 181 22.02 23.23 10.85
CA ILE A 181 21.48 24.02 9.75
C ILE A 181 20.10 23.45 9.42
N ILE A 182 19.09 24.32 9.45
CA ILE A 182 17.71 23.97 9.09
C ILE A 182 17.35 24.78 7.86
N ALA A 183 17.02 24.10 6.78
CA ALA A 183 16.50 24.71 5.56
C ALA A 183 15.07 24.23 5.33
N ILE A 184 14.18 25.17 5.02
CA ILE A 184 12.76 24.91 4.76
C ILE A 184 12.49 25.33 3.32
N GLY A 185 11.97 24.41 2.53
CA GLY A 185 11.60 24.61 1.14
C GLY A 185 10.17 24.19 0.89
N GLU A 186 9.57 24.75 -0.15
CA GLU A 186 8.23 24.38 -0.60
C GLU A 186 8.33 23.51 -1.85
N LEU A 187 7.39 22.58 -2.00
CA LEU A 187 7.29 21.74 -3.20
C LEU A 187 5.89 21.86 -3.79
N THR A 188 5.85 22.19 -5.08
CA THR A 188 4.65 22.13 -5.92
C THR A 188 4.51 20.74 -6.55
N GLU A 189 3.35 20.45 -7.13
CA GLU A 189 3.17 19.22 -7.93
C GLU A 189 4.19 19.08 -9.08
N GLN A 190 4.58 20.21 -9.69
CA GLN A 190 5.53 20.21 -10.79
C GLN A 190 6.94 19.87 -10.30
N ASP A 191 7.31 20.28 -9.09
CA ASP A 191 8.58 19.91 -8.46
C ASP A 191 8.67 18.41 -8.16
N ILE A 192 7.55 17.78 -7.77
CA ILE A 192 7.51 16.33 -7.54
C ILE A 192 7.62 15.57 -8.86
N LYS A 193 6.82 15.98 -9.86
CA LYS A 193 6.81 15.36 -11.20
C LYS A 193 8.16 15.53 -11.90
N SER A 194 8.84 16.66 -11.69
CA SER A 194 10.18 16.93 -12.23
C SER A 194 11.30 16.28 -11.43
N LYS A 195 11.22 16.17 -10.09
CA LYS A 195 12.22 15.42 -9.29
C LYS A 195 12.27 13.92 -9.63
N MET A 196 11.20 13.35 -10.19
CA MET A 196 11.23 12.01 -10.80
C MET A 196 12.05 11.93 -12.11
N LYS A 197 12.50 13.07 -12.65
CA LYS A 197 13.49 13.22 -13.74
C LYS A 197 14.57 14.22 -13.30
N MET A 198 15.60 13.72 -12.61
CA MET A 198 16.75 14.45 -12.03
C MET A 198 17.02 15.90 -12.50
N GLY A 199 17.20 16.79 -11.53
CA GLY A 199 17.92 18.07 -11.69
C GLY A 199 17.57 19.08 -10.61
N LEU A 200 18.48 19.28 -9.65
CA LEU A 200 18.34 20.27 -8.56
C LEU A 200 18.36 21.70 -9.11
N LYS A 201 17.37 22.51 -8.74
CA LYS A 201 17.43 23.97 -8.78
C LYS A 201 17.01 24.52 -7.42
N GLU A 202 17.83 25.43 -6.89
CA GLU A 202 17.52 26.20 -5.68
C GLU A 202 16.52 27.33 -6.01
N VAL A 203 15.48 27.47 -5.20
CA VAL A 203 14.50 28.56 -5.28
C VAL A 203 14.25 29.11 -3.87
N LYS A 204 14.20 30.45 -3.75
CA LYS A 204 13.94 31.19 -2.51
C LYS A 204 12.45 31.10 -2.14
N PRO A 205 12.07 30.93 -0.86
CA PRO A 205 10.68 30.68 -0.49
C PRO A 205 9.85 31.96 -0.58
N LYS A 206 8.78 31.88 -1.36
CA LYS A 206 7.60 32.73 -1.28
C LYS A 206 6.45 31.76 -1.29
N ILE A 207 5.59 31.77 -0.27
CA ILE A 207 4.49 30.80 -0.16
C ILE A 207 3.56 30.99 -1.35
N GLU A 208 3.71 30.13 -2.37
CA GLU A 208 2.86 30.14 -3.55
C GLU A 208 1.60 29.31 -3.28
N GLU A 209 0.50 29.74 -3.86
CA GLU A 209 -0.86 29.21 -3.67
C GLU A 209 -1.02 27.74 -4.13
N TRP A 210 0.05 27.08 -4.58
CA TRP A 210 0.04 25.72 -5.13
C TRP A 210 1.01 24.73 -4.45
N SER A 211 1.72 25.16 -3.39
CA SER A 211 2.58 24.26 -2.60
C SER A 211 1.75 23.17 -1.90
N ILE A 212 2.13 21.91 -2.09
CA ILE A 212 1.45 20.72 -1.55
C ILE A 212 2.25 20.01 -0.46
N TYR A 213 3.56 20.29 -0.37
CA TYR A 213 4.41 19.84 0.73
C TYR A 213 5.37 20.94 1.17
N ILE A 214 5.71 20.94 2.45
CA ILE A 214 6.90 21.60 2.98
C ILE A 214 7.99 20.55 3.14
N GLN A 215 9.15 20.80 2.54
CA GLN A 215 10.34 20.00 2.77
C GLN A 215 11.20 20.66 3.84
N VAL A 216 11.52 19.92 4.90
CA VAL A 216 12.46 20.36 5.93
C VAL A 216 13.75 19.55 5.79
N TYR A 217 14.86 20.24 5.60
CA TYR A 217 16.21 19.71 5.56
C TYR A 217 16.90 20.09 6.86
N ILE A 218 17.44 19.12 7.59
CA ILE A 218 18.23 19.35 8.80
C ILE A 218 19.59 18.69 8.61
N GLN A 219 20.65 19.48 8.69
CA GLN A 219 22.02 18.99 8.77
C GLN A 219 22.61 19.36 10.13
N VAL A 220 23.14 18.38 10.84
CA VAL A 220 23.85 18.56 12.11
C VAL A 220 25.29 18.11 11.91
N THR A 221 26.22 18.99 12.23
CA THR A 221 27.67 18.72 12.22
C THR A 221 28.17 18.71 13.66
N ASP A 222 28.77 17.61 14.10
CA ASP A 222 29.58 17.60 15.32
C ASP A 222 30.95 18.21 15.01
N LEU A 223 31.31 19.29 15.69
CA LEU A 223 32.55 20.02 15.42
C LEU A 223 33.78 19.34 16.01
N ILE A 224 33.60 18.38 16.94
CA ILE A 224 34.71 17.63 17.54
C ILE A 224 35.12 16.48 16.63
N SER A 225 34.17 15.61 16.26
CA SER A 225 34.46 14.47 15.38
C SER A 225 34.48 14.83 13.89
N GLY A 226 33.90 15.96 13.51
CA GLY A 226 33.69 16.35 12.11
C GLY A 226 32.62 15.53 11.38
N GLN A 227 31.84 14.72 12.11
CA GLN A 227 30.77 13.91 11.51
C GLN A 227 29.52 14.74 11.23
N ASP A 228 28.90 14.47 10.08
CA ASP A 228 27.67 15.11 9.62
C ASP A 228 26.49 14.13 9.62
N ARG A 229 25.32 14.64 9.97
CA ARG A 229 24.05 13.91 9.89
C ARG A 229 23.01 14.76 9.20
N ILE A 230 22.34 14.15 8.23
CA ILE A 230 21.35 14.83 7.41
C ILE A 230 20.05 14.03 7.51
N ILE A 231 18.96 14.72 7.84
CA ILE A 231 17.61 14.16 7.83
C ILE A 231 16.67 15.07 7.03
N HIS A 232 15.70 14.46 6.38
CA HIS A 232 14.75 15.12 5.50
C HIS A 232 13.32 14.75 5.88
N TYR A 233 12.45 15.74 5.98
CA TYR A 233 11.02 15.54 6.22
C TYR A 233 10.20 16.17 5.11
N MET A 234 9.15 15.48 4.68
CA MET A 234 8.14 16.01 3.78
C MET A 234 6.82 16.10 4.56
N ILE A 235 6.34 17.32 4.77
CA ILE A 235 5.14 17.59 5.54
C ILE A 235 4.05 18.03 4.56
N PRO A 236 3.00 17.23 4.37
CA PRO A 236 1.93 17.58 3.44
C PRO A 236 1.12 18.79 3.94
N ILE A 237 0.73 19.64 3.00
CA ILE A 237 -0.14 20.80 3.23
C ILE A 237 -1.54 20.45 2.72
N PHE A 238 -2.54 20.57 3.59
CA PHE A 238 -3.94 20.34 3.26
C PHE A 238 -4.72 21.64 3.34
N THR A 239 -5.73 21.78 2.50
CA THR A 239 -6.66 22.91 2.59
C THR A 239 -7.67 22.73 3.73
N HIS A 240 -7.91 21.48 4.12
CA HIS A 240 -8.99 21.10 5.03
C HIS A 240 -8.52 20.14 6.12
N ASP A 241 -9.13 20.26 7.30
CA ASP A 241 -8.86 19.46 8.50
C ASP A 241 -9.56 18.08 8.50
N ILE A 242 -10.52 17.90 7.59
CA ILE A 242 -11.24 16.65 7.34
C ILE A 242 -11.16 16.33 5.86
N LEU A 243 -10.83 15.08 5.57
CA LEU A 243 -10.85 14.46 4.26
C LEU A 243 -11.99 13.45 4.22
N TYR A 244 -12.75 13.48 3.14
CA TYR A 244 -13.83 12.53 2.90
C TYR A 244 -13.44 11.60 1.74
N ASP A 245 -13.84 10.34 1.83
CA ASP A 245 -13.61 9.32 0.82
C ASP A 245 -14.94 8.62 0.55
N ILE A 246 -15.38 8.58 -0.71
CA ILE A 246 -16.62 7.88 -1.11
C ILE A 246 -16.26 6.66 -1.92
N ARG A 247 -16.88 5.53 -1.59
CA ARG A 247 -16.70 4.26 -2.30
C ARG A 247 -18.03 3.54 -2.45
N PRO A 248 -18.37 3.01 -3.64
CA PRO A 248 -19.44 2.03 -3.75
C PRO A 248 -19.04 0.76 -3.00
N LEU A 249 -19.97 0.16 -2.26
CA LEU A 249 -19.77 -1.20 -1.75
C LEU A 249 -19.97 -2.21 -2.90
N GLU A 250 -20.98 -1.96 -3.70
CA GLU A 250 -21.30 -2.66 -4.94
C GLU A 250 -21.74 -1.61 -5.98
N PHE A 251 -21.45 -1.86 -7.26
CA PHE A 251 -21.86 -0.98 -8.35
C PHE A 251 -22.50 -1.79 -9.47
N GLU A 252 -23.82 -1.68 -9.57
CA GLU A 252 -24.64 -2.33 -10.57
C GLU A 252 -25.64 -1.33 -11.17
N ILE A 253 -25.77 -1.38 -12.50
CA ILE A 253 -26.67 -0.52 -13.25
C ILE A 253 -28.10 -1.07 -13.15
N GLY A 254 -29.09 -0.18 -12.98
CA GLY A 254 -30.51 -0.55 -12.90
C GLY A 254 -31.00 -1.00 -11.52
N VAL A 255 -30.15 -0.87 -10.49
CA VAL A 255 -30.47 -1.22 -9.10
C VAL A 255 -30.08 -0.10 -8.14
N LYS A 256 -30.50 -0.25 -6.89
CA LYS A 256 -30.15 0.64 -5.78
C LYS A 256 -28.79 0.24 -5.22
N ASN A 257 -27.83 1.14 -5.31
CA ASN A 257 -26.44 0.92 -4.89
C ASN A 257 -26.19 1.59 -3.54
N GLU A 258 -25.50 0.88 -2.64
CA GLU A 258 -25.06 1.42 -1.36
C GLU A 258 -23.64 1.98 -1.47
N PHE A 259 -23.48 3.21 -0.99
CA PHE A 259 -22.22 3.92 -0.95
C PHE A 259 -21.78 4.15 0.49
N GLN A 260 -20.49 4.01 0.71
CA GLN A 260 -19.82 4.30 1.96
C GLN A 260 -19.06 5.62 1.86
N ILE A 261 -19.21 6.48 2.87
CA ILE A 261 -18.42 7.68 3.08
C ILE A 261 -17.58 7.51 4.34
N ILE A 262 -16.29 7.83 4.26
CA ILE A 262 -15.36 7.78 5.38
C ILE A 262 -14.80 9.18 5.62
N ALA A 263 -14.98 9.70 6.84
CA ALA A 263 -14.34 10.92 7.30
C ALA A 263 -13.07 10.60 8.08
N LYS A 264 -11.96 11.18 7.62
CA LYS A 264 -10.66 11.04 8.28
C LYS A 264 -9.96 12.39 8.35
N ARG A 265 -9.13 12.56 9.37
CA ARG A 265 -8.15 13.65 9.37
C ARG A 265 -7.07 13.37 8.32
N PRO A 266 -6.31 14.40 7.90
CA PRO A 266 -5.19 14.21 6.98
C PRO A 266 -4.11 13.23 7.48
N ASP A 267 -4.00 12.99 8.79
CA ASP A 267 -3.12 11.97 9.37
C ASP A 267 -3.70 10.54 9.35
N GLY A 268 -4.87 10.35 8.71
CA GLY A 268 -5.56 9.07 8.57
C GLY A 268 -6.44 8.68 9.74
N LYS A 269 -6.46 9.46 10.83
CA LYS A 269 -7.29 9.11 11.99
C LYS A 269 -8.78 9.31 11.69
N PRO A 270 -9.64 8.36 12.08
CA PRO A 270 -11.09 8.55 12.04
C PRO A 270 -11.52 9.84 12.72
N ILE A 271 -12.46 10.57 12.12
CA ILE A 271 -13.08 11.75 12.71
C ILE A 271 -14.57 11.76 12.44
N GLU A 272 -15.35 12.28 13.38
CA GLU A 272 -16.80 12.40 13.21
C GLU A 272 -17.14 13.16 11.92
N MET A 273 -18.05 12.59 11.14
CA MET A 273 -18.62 13.23 9.96
C MET A 273 -19.38 14.49 10.37
N LYS A 274 -18.99 15.62 9.79
CA LYS A 274 -19.74 16.88 9.89
C LYS A 274 -20.89 16.90 8.89
N ASN A 275 -21.74 17.93 8.95
CA ASN A 275 -22.82 18.14 8.00
C ASN A 275 -22.24 18.25 6.58
N ILE A 276 -22.51 17.23 5.76
CA ILE A 276 -22.10 17.17 4.36
C ILE A 276 -23.32 17.02 3.46
N ILE A 277 -23.17 17.44 2.21
CA ILE A 277 -24.07 17.14 1.10
C ILE A 277 -23.26 16.36 0.09
N VAL A 278 -23.75 15.20 -0.35
CA VAL A 278 -23.20 14.52 -1.52
C VAL A 278 -24.06 14.83 -2.71
N THR A 279 -23.43 15.23 -3.81
CA THR A 279 -24.08 15.46 -5.10
C THR A 279 -23.65 14.36 -6.05
N GLY A 280 -24.59 13.51 -6.45
CA GLY A 280 -24.40 12.51 -7.50
C GLY A 280 -24.92 13.05 -8.83
N THR A 281 -24.03 13.25 -9.80
CA THR A 281 -24.37 13.57 -11.19
C THR A 281 -24.29 12.30 -12.02
N MET A 282 -25.44 11.77 -12.42
CA MET A 282 -25.55 10.62 -13.30
C MET A 282 -25.53 11.09 -14.75
N ILE A 283 -24.65 10.51 -15.54
CA ILE A 283 -24.56 10.76 -16.97
C ILE A 283 -25.31 9.64 -17.66
N MET A 284 -26.37 10.00 -18.36
CA MET A 284 -27.27 9.08 -19.04
C MET A 284 -27.04 9.14 -20.54
N ASP A 285 -27.16 7.99 -21.21
CA ASP A 285 -27.24 7.93 -22.67
C ASP A 285 -28.67 8.20 -23.12
N ASP A 286 -28.81 8.94 -24.22
CA ASP A 286 -30.10 9.03 -24.91
C ASP A 286 -30.32 7.78 -25.79
N GLU A 287 -31.56 7.48 -26.16
CA GLU A 287 -31.90 6.30 -26.98
C GLU A 287 -31.21 6.30 -28.38
N TYR A 288 -30.46 7.35 -28.72
CA TYR A 288 -29.81 7.55 -30.01
C TYR A 288 -28.28 7.80 -29.94
N GLY A 289 -27.66 7.69 -28.77
CA GLY A 289 -26.21 7.88 -28.55
C GLY A 289 -25.67 9.29 -28.86
N LYS A 290 -26.51 10.33 -28.89
CA LYS A 290 -26.15 11.65 -29.43
C LYS A 290 -26.08 12.78 -28.41
N LYS A 291 -26.73 12.66 -27.26
CA LYS A 291 -26.75 13.70 -26.22
C LYS A 291 -26.73 13.08 -24.83
N HIS A 292 -25.74 13.46 -24.04
CA HIS A 292 -25.70 13.10 -22.63
C HIS A 292 -26.69 13.95 -21.85
N VAL A 293 -27.59 13.30 -21.12
CA VAL A 293 -28.46 13.96 -20.15
C VAL A 293 -27.84 13.76 -18.77
N GLU A 294 -27.67 14.84 -18.03
CA GLU A 294 -27.17 14.79 -16.65
C GLU A 294 -28.35 14.88 -15.67
N GLU A 295 -28.48 13.89 -14.81
CA GLU A 295 -29.40 13.91 -13.68
C GLU A 295 -28.61 14.15 -12.39
N VAL A 296 -29.03 15.13 -11.60
CA VAL A 296 -28.33 15.53 -10.36
C VAL A 296 -29.18 15.19 -9.15
N VAL A 297 -28.63 14.42 -8.24
CA VAL A 297 -29.26 14.02 -6.98
C VAL A 297 -28.44 14.55 -5.81
N GLU A 298 -29.11 15.24 -4.88
CA GLU A 298 -28.51 15.64 -3.60
C GLU A 298 -28.86 14.64 -2.50
N ILE A 299 -27.84 14.14 -1.83
CA ILE A 299 -27.94 13.25 -0.68
C ILE A 299 -27.52 14.02 0.57
N LYS A 300 -28.44 14.13 1.53
CA LYS A 300 -28.25 14.82 2.82
C LYS A 300 -28.41 13.88 4.02
N ASP A 301 -29.10 12.75 3.81
CA ASP A 301 -29.37 11.77 4.85
C ASP A 301 -28.38 10.61 4.76
N PHE A 302 -27.68 10.36 5.87
CA PHE A 302 -26.69 9.30 5.99
C PHE A 302 -27.03 8.40 7.17
N CYS A 303 -27.03 7.09 6.94
CA CYS A 303 -27.15 6.10 7.99
C CYS A 303 -25.78 5.88 8.65
N LYS A 304 -25.71 5.90 9.99
CA LYS A 304 -24.51 5.56 10.76
C LYS A 304 -24.68 4.15 11.33
N ARG A 305 -23.71 3.26 11.09
CA ARG A 305 -23.67 1.89 11.66
C ARG A 305 -22.53 1.84 12.68
N ASP A 306 -22.85 2.04 13.96
CA ASP A 306 -21.95 1.97 15.14
C ASP A 306 -20.75 2.94 15.20
N ARG A 307 -20.47 3.66 14.12
CA ARG A 307 -19.34 4.57 13.96
C ARG A 307 -19.78 5.93 13.45
N ASN A 308 -19.23 6.99 14.04
CA ASN A 308 -19.54 8.37 13.68
C ASN A 308 -18.68 8.92 12.53
N ASP A 309 -17.60 8.20 12.17
CA ASP A 309 -16.69 8.54 11.08
C ASP A 309 -17.09 7.89 9.74
N ILE A 310 -18.12 7.05 9.74
CA ILE A 310 -18.61 6.33 8.56
C ILE A 310 -20.10 6.59 8.37
N GLY A 311 -20.47 6.94 7.14
CA GLY A 311 -21.85 7.15 6.72
C GLY A 311 -22.18 6.31 5.51
N PHE A 312 -23.42 5.85 5.45
CA PHE A 312 -23.94 5.07 4.34
C PHE A 312 -25.11 5.82 3.69
N PHE A 313 -25.14 5.83 2.37
CA PHE A 313 -26.29 6.33 1.61
C PHE A 313 -26.57 5.41 0.44
N ASN A 314 -27.81 5.49 -0.07
CA ASN A 314 -28.21 4.72 -1.23
C ASN A 314 -28.48 5.65 -2.40
N LEU A 315 -28.14 5.20 -3.59
CA LEU A 315 -28.40 5.90 -4.85
C LEU A 315 -28.96 4.91 -5.86
N GLU A 316 -30.12 5.21 -6.43
CA GLU A 316 -30.71 4.42 -7.51
C GLU A 316 -30.02 4.81 -8.82
N ILE A 317 -29.40 3.83 -9.49
CA ILE A 317 -28.67 4.06 -10.73
C ILE A 317 -29.52 3.50 -11.89
N PRO A 318 -30.04 4.33 -12.81
CA PRO A 318 -30.92 3.84 -13.86
C PRO A 318 -30.17 3.04 -14.93
N LYS A 319 -30.90 2.22 -15.71
CA LYS A 319 -30.30 1.27 -16.67
C LYS A 319 -29.51 1.91 -17.81
N ASN A 320 -29.86 3.12 -18.20
CA ASN A 320 -29.20 3.90 -19.24
C ASN A 320 -28.08 4.81 -18.69
N CYS A 321 -27.66 4.62 -17.43
CA CYS A 321 -26.55 5.35 -16.83
C CYS A 321 -25.22 4.82 -17.37
N ILE A 322 -24.40 5.72 -17.92
CA ILE A 322 -23.06 5.42 -18.44
C ILE A 322 -21.95 5.84 -17.48
N GLY A 323 -22.26 6.69 -16.51
CA GLY A 323 -21.30 7.08 -15.47
C GLY A 323 -21.95 7.86 -14.34
N VAL A 324 -21.33 7.80 -13.16
CA VAL A 324 -21.74 8.60 -12.01
C VAL A 324 -20.54 9.40 -11.53
N LEU A 325 -20.71 10.72 -11.43
CA LEU A 325 -19.78 11.63 -10.80
C LEU A 325 -20.32 11.99 -9.43
N MET A 326 -19.54 11.73 -8.40
CA MET A 326 -19.88 12.15 -7.05
C MET A 326 -19.02 13.33 -6.64
N ALA A 327 -19.63 14.29 -5.95
CA ALA A 327 -18.96 15.39 -5.27
C ALA A 327 -19.48 15.49 -3.84
N ILE A 328 -18.60 15.87 -2.91
CA ILE A 328 -18.97 16.11 -1.50
C ILE A 328 -18.83 17.59 -1.27
N THR A 329 -19.79 18.20 -0.60
CA THR A 329 -19.70 19.56 -0.09
C THR A 329 -19.86 19.54 1.42
N SER A 330 -18.94 20.16 2.15
CA SER A 330 -19.06 20.30 3.61
C SER A 330 -19.75 21.61 3.95
N LEU A 331 -20.66 21.59 4.91
CA LEU A 331 -21.32 22.77 5.42
C LEU A 331 -20.59 23.24 6.69
N GLY A 332 -20.29 24.55 6.76
CA GLY A 332 -19.86 25.17 8.01
C GLY A 332 -20.95 25.13 9.08
N GLU A 333 -20.58 25.38 10.33
CA GLU A 333 -21.53 25.53 11.45
C GLU A 333 -22.52 26.70 11.22
N ASP A 334 -22.15 27.65 10.37
CA ASP A 334 -22.96 28.78 9.90
C ASP A 334 -23.84 28.44 8.67
N GLY A 335 -23.86 27.18 8.24
CA GLY A 335 -24.60 26.71 7.07
C GLY A 335 -24.00 27.16 5.73
N LYS A 336 -22.86 27.86 5.71
CA LYS A 336 -22.20 28.28 4.47
C LYS A 336 -21.44 27.11 3.85
N MET A 337 -21.52 27.01 2.52
CA MET A 337 -20.79 25.99 1.77
C MET A 337 -19.29 26.21 1.87
N ARG A 338 -18.58 25.24 2.43
CA ARG A 338 -17.13 25.10 2.23
C ARG A 338 -16.99 24.13 1.07
N HIS A 339 -16.61 24.62 -0.10
CA HIS A 339 -16.54 23.80 -1.30
C HIS A 339 -15.48 22.71 -1.14
N TYR A 340 -15.92 21.46 -1.10
CA TYR A 340 -15.09 20.30 -1.36
C TYR A 340 -15.42 19.89 -2.79
N ARG A 341 -14.40 19.55 -3.59
CA ARG A 341 -14.63 18.94 -4.90
C ARG A 341 -13.71 17.74 -4.99
N ILE A 342 -14.23 16.59 -4.60
CA ILE A 342 -13.58 15.31 -4.84
C ILE A 342 -14.30 14.74 -6.03
N HIS A 343 -13.64 14.67 -7.19
CA HIS A 343 -14.15 13.92 -8.33
C HIS A 343 -13.74 12.46 -8.13
N ALA A 344 -14.72 11.59 -7.86
CA ALA A 344 -14.54 10.16 -8.01
C ALA A 344 -15.26 9.74 -9.30
N PRO A 345 -14.56 9.73 -10.47
CA PRO A 345 -15.16 9.21 -11.68
C PRO A 345 -15.29 7.69 -11.57
N TYR A 346 -16.51 7.20 -11.41
CA TYR A 346 -16.80 5.78 -11.57
C TYR A 346 -17.24 5.55 -13.01
N TYR A 347 -16.27 5.20 -13.85
CA TYR A 347 -16.54 4.66 -15.17
C TYR A 347 -16.85 3.17 -15.01
N GLY A 348 -18.10 2.78 -15.31
CA GLY A 348 -18.37 1.39 -15.61
C GLY A 348 -17.44 0.94 -16.73
N LEU A 349 -16.83 -0.23 -16.59
CA LEU A 349 -15.89 -0.84 -17.52
C LEU A 349 -16.28 -0.61 -18.99
N PHE A 350 -15.64 0.35 -19.65
CA PHE A 350 -15.53 0.37 -21.10
C PHE A 350 -14.30 -0.47 -21.47
N ASN A 351 -14.56 -1.63 -22.07
CA ASN A 351 -13.55 -2.36 -22.84
C ASN A 351 -13.08 -1.46 -23.98
N PHE A 352 -11.91 -0.81 -23.82
CA PHE A 352 -11.19 -0.26 -24.96
C PHE A 352 -10.42 -1.39 -25.63
N SER A 353 -10.97 -1.93 -26.72
CA SER A 353 -10.16 -2.66 -27.70
C SER A 353 -9.34 -1.65 -28.49
N LEU A 354 -8.04 -1.53 -28.19
CA LEU A 354 -7.11 -0.80 -29.05
C LEU A 354 -6.88 -1.63 -30.31
N ASN A 355 -7.61 -1.30 -31.38
CA ASN A 355 -7.39 -1.91 -32.69
C ASN A 355 -6.23 -1.16 -33.36
N LEU A 356 -5.01 -1.69 -33.23
CA LEU A 356 -3.85 -1.22 -34.00
C LEU A 356 -4.01 -1.69 -35.45
N SER A 357 -4.79 -0.96 -36.25
CA SER A 357 -4.73 -1.13 -37.70
C SER A 357 -3.51 -0.40 -38.23
N ASN A 358 -2.49 -1.19 -38.57
CA ASN A 358 -1.40 -0.79 -39.45
C ASN A 358 -1.98 -0.17 -40.73
N LYS A 359 -1.67 1.10 -40.99
CA LYS A 359 -1.69 1.64 -42.35
C LYS A 359 -0.33 2.26 -42.63
N ASN A 360 0.50 1.44 -43.27
CA ASN A 360 1.47 1.89 -44.25
C ASN A 360 0.79 2.72 -45.35
N ASN A 361 1.63 3.54 -46.00
CA ASN A 361 1.43 4.31 -47.24
C ASN A 361 0.98 5.76 -46.99
N THR A 362 1.69 6.79 -47.42
CA THR A 362 2.78 6.93 -48.41
C THR A 362 3.43 8.29 -48.21
#